data_AF-A0A699WEM8-F1
#
_entry.id   AF-A0A699WEM8-F1
#
_cell.length_a   1.000
_cell.length_b   1.000
_cell.length_c   1.000
_cell.angle_alpha   90.00
_cell.angle_beta   90.00
_cell.angle_gamma   90.00
#
_symmetry.space_group_name_H-M   'P 1'
#
loop_
_entity.id
_entity.type
_entity.pdbx_description
1 polymer ?
#
loop_
_entity_poly.entity_id
_entity_poly.type
_entity_poly.pdbx_seq_one_letter_code
_entity_poly.pdbx_strand_id
1 'polypeptide(L)'
;TCPYCHKLHGEVPELNKRGIEVRYVAFPRQGLGSPGDEQLQAVWCSKDRRAAMDRMVDGKNIEAPKCANPVTKQFEIGQSIGVNGTPAIVLADGQVIPGYQPAPQVAKLALSAK
;
A
#
# COMPACT_ATOMS: atom_id res chain seq x y z
N THR A 1 4.32 8.80 -4.25
CA THR A 1 5.51 8.86 -5.15
C THR A 1 5.61 7.71 -6.15
N CYS A 2 4.87 6.61 -6.01
CA CYS A 2 4.99 5.41 -6.85
C CYS A 2 3.86 5.37 -7.88
N PRO A 3 4.13 5.57 -9.19
CA PRO A 3 3.06 5.64 -10.20
C PRO A 3 2.20 4.37 -10.28
N TYR A 4 2.84 3.20 -10.18
CA TYR A 4 2.12 1.92 -10.20
C TYR A 4 1.28 1.66 -8.95
N CYS A 5 1.64 2.26 -7.82
CA CYS A 5 0.84 2.20 -6.61
C CYS A 5 -0.43 3.05 -6.77
N HIS A 6 -0.34 4.19 -7.46
CA HIS A 6 -1.50 5.02 -7.80
C HIS A 6 -2.42 4.26 -8.76
N LYS A 7 -1.84 3.57 -9.75
CA LYS A 7 -2.60 2.71 -10.67
C LYS A 7 -3.32 1.58 -9.94
N LEU A 8 -2.63 0.84 -9.07
CA LEU A 8 -3.25 -0.22 -8.25
C LEU A 8 -4.37 0.33 -7.37
N HIS A 9 -4.14 1.48 -6.73
CA HIS A 9 -5.14 2.12 -5.87
C HIS A 9 -6.43 2.46 -6.65
N GLY A 10 -6.31 2.99 -7.87
CA GLY A 10 -7.45 3.24 -8.75
C GLY A 10 -8.25 1.99 -9.15
N GLU A 11 -7.64 0.80 -9.05
CA GLU A 11 -8.28 -0.48 -9.35
C GLU A 11 -8.80 -1.21 -8.10
N VAL A 12 -8.56 -0.69 -6.88
CA VAL A 12 -9.09 -1.28 -5.63
C VAL A 12 -10.61 -1.42 -5.64
N PRO A 13 -11.42 -0.46 -6.14
CA PRO A 13 -12.86 -0.64 -6.23
C PRO A 13 -13.26 -1.87 -7.07
N GLU A 14 -12.51 -2.19 -8.12
CA GLU A 14 -12.74 -3.38 -8.95
C GLU A 14 -12.34 -4.67 -8.22
N LEU A 15 -11.23 -4.66 -7.48
CA LEU A 15 -10.86 -5.78 -6.60
C LEU A 15 -11.94 -6.03 -5.53
N ASN A 16 -12.45 -4.97 -4.90
CA ASN A 16 -13.50 -5.08 -3.88
C ASN A 16 -14.81 -5.63 -4.47
N LYS A 17 -15.21 -5.22 -5.68
CA LYS A 17 -16.38 -5.80 -6.39
C LYS A 17 -16.23 -7.30 -6.64
N ARG A 18 -15.00 -7.79 -6.77
CA ARG A 18 -14.67 -9.21 -6.95
C ARG A 18 -14.52 -9.97 -5.62
N GLY A 19 -14.83 -9.32 -4.49
CA GLY A 19 -14.74 -9.93 -3.16
C GLY A 19 -13.35 -9.94 -2.54
N ILE A 20 -12.41 -9.14 -3.07
CA ILE A 20 -11.02 -9.10 -2.59
C ILE A 20 -10.82 -7.88 -1.69
N GLU A 21 -10.44 -8.13 -0.44
CA GLU A 21 -10.02 -7.09 0.49
C GLU A 21 -8.56 -6.69 0.21
N VAL A 22 -8.31 -5.38 0.15
CA VAL A 22 -6.96 -4.83 0.00
C VAL A 22 -6.53 -4.17 1.30
N ARG A 23 -5.43 -4.66 1.88
CA ARG A 23 -4.85 -4.14 3.13
C ARG A 23 -3.49 -3.51 2.84
N TYR A 24 -3.38 -2.20 3.06
CA TYR A 24 -2.15 -1.46 2.82
C TYR A 24 -1.13 -1.64 3.95
N VAL A 25 0.13 -1.82 3.55
CA VAL A 25 1.31 -1.85 4.41
C VAL A 25 2.27 -0.78 3.88
N ALA A 26 2.71 0.14 4.75
CA ALA A 26 3.56 1.25 4.35
C ALA A 26 4.96 0.78 3.95
N PHE A 27 5.42 1.23 2.79
CA PHE A 27 6.77 0.97 2.31
C PHE A 27 7.33 2.20 1.59
N PRO A 28 7.97 3.14 2.32
CA PRO A 28 8.63 4.28 1.70
C PRO A 28 9.86 3.80 0.92
N ARG A 29 9.76 3.73 -0.42
CA ARG A 29 10.85 3.27 -1.32
C ARG A 29 12.18 4.03 -1.15
N GLN A 30 12.13 5.27 -0.67
CA GLN A 30 13.30 6.11 -0.44
C GLN A 30 13.85 5.97 0.99
N GLY A 31 13.31 5.04 1.79
CA GLY A 31 13.67 4.82 3.17
C GLY A 31 12.94 5.72 4.15
N LEU A 32 13.21 5.48 5.43
CA LEU A 32 12.70 6.26 6.56
C LEU A 32 13.32 7.67 6.56
N GLY A 33 12.55 8.68 6.97
CA GLY A 33 12.92 10.09 6.90
C GLY A 33 12.80 10.73 5.51
N SER A 34 12.37 9.97 4.50
CA SER A 34 12.09 10.54 3.18
C SER A 34 10.75 11.28 3.14
N PRO A 35 10.51 12.18 2.17
CA PRO A 35 9.20 12.82 2.01
C PRO A 35 8.04 11.82 1.84
N GLY A 36 8.32 10.64 1.25
CA GLY A 36 7.33 9.58 1.13
C GLY A 36 7.02 8.89 2.46
N ASP A 37 8.00 8.77 3.35
CA ASP A 37 7.79 8.27 4.72
C ASP A 37 6.92 9.24 5.51
N GLU A 38 7.23 10.54 5.48
CA GLU A 38 6.43 11.57 6.17
C GLU A 38 4.96 11.57 5.73
N GLN A 39 4.71 11.45 4.42
CA GLN A 39 3.35 11.34 3.89
C GLN A 39 2.63 10.08 4.39
N LEU A 40 3.30 8.93 4.38
CA LEU A 40 2.73 7.68 4.89
C LEU A 40 2.44 7.78 6.39
N GLN A 41 3.35 8.34 7.19
CA GLN A 41 3.10 8.58 8.62
C GLN A 41 1.88 9.48 8.84
N ALA A 42 1.75 10.56 8.07
CA ALA A 42 0.59 11.44 8.16
C ALA A 42 -0.72 10.72 7.78
N VAL A 43 -0.71 9.86 6.76
CA VAL A 43 -1.86 9.01 6.42
C VAL A 43 -2.23 8.08 7.58
N TRP A 44 -1.26 7.41 8.20
CA TRP A 44 -1.54 6.49 9.31
C TRP A 44 -1.99 7.19 10.60
N CYS A 45 -1.60 8.45 10.79
CA CYS A 45 -2.05 9.30 11.89
C CYS A 45 -3.33 10.07 11.60
N SER A 46 -3.86 9.99 10.38
CA SER A 46 -5.13 10.63 10.03
C SER A 46 -6.31 9.93 10.71
N LYS A 47 -7.32 10.72 11.11
CA LYS A 47 -8.57 10.20 11.69
C LYS A 47 -9.27 9.23 10.74
N ASP A 48 -9.33 9.60 9.45
CA ASP A 48 -9.78 8.72 8.36
C ASP A 48 -8.59 8.38 7.47
N ARG A 49 -8.03 7.18 7.69
CA ARG A 49 -6.88 6.68 6.93
C ARG A 49 -7.22 6.38 5.47
N ARG A 50 -8.47 5.98 5.19
CA ARG A 50 -8.90 5.67 3.82
C ARG A 50 -8.95 6.95 3.01
N ALA A 51 -9.69 7.95 3.49
CA ALA A 51 -9.77 9.25 2.83
C ALA A 51 -8.41 9.97 2.75
N ALA A 52 -7.51 9.75 3.71
CA ALA A 52 -6.14 10.26 3.65
C ALA A 52 -5.30 9.54 2.58
N MET A 53 -5.40 8.22 2.46
CA MET A 53 -4.73 7.43 1.42
C MET A 53 -5.20 7.86 0.02
N ASP A 54 -6.50 7.98 -0.19
CA ASP A 54 -7.09 8.40 -1.48
C ASP A 54 -6.54 9.78 -1.90
N ARG A 55 -6.57 10.75 -0.98
CA ARG A 55 -6.00 12.09 -1.21
C ARG A 55 -4.50 12.06 -1.48
N MET A 56 -3.74 11.22 -0.78
CA MET A 56 -2.29 11.11 -0.98
C MET A 56 -1.97 10.56 -2.37
N VAL A 57 -2.74 9.57 -2.83
CA VAL A 57 -2.61 8.99 -4.17
C VAL A 57 -3.00 9.99 -5.26
N ASP A 58 -3.97 10.86 -5.00
CA ASP A 58 -4.30 12.01 -5.86
C ASP A 58 -3.22 13.11 -5.89
N GLY A 59 -2.12 12.93 -5.16
CA GLY A 59 -1.01 13.88 -5.11
C GLY A 59 -1.25 15.06 -4.17
N LYS A 60 -2.29 15.00 -3.31
CA LYS A 60 -2.55 16.05 -2.31
C LYS A 60 -1.63 15.86 -1.10
N ASN A 61 -1.25 16.98 -0.49
CA ASN A 61 -0.54 16.93 0.78
C ASN A 61 -1.46 16.43 1.90
N ILE A 62 -0.93 15.60 2.80
CA ILE A 62 -1.67 15.06 3.94
C ILE A 62 -1.10 15.66 5.21
N GLU A 63 -1.94 16.42 5.90
CA GLU A 63 -1.61 17.00 7.19
C GLU A 63 -2.34 16.23 8.29
N ALA A 64 -1.57 15.73 9.24
CA ALA A 64 -2.07 15.03 10.41
C ALA A 64 -1.13 15.28 11.60
N PRO A 65 -1.64 15.25 12.85
CA PRO A 65 -0.78 15.32 14.02
C PRO A 65 0.16 14.11 14.06
N LYS A 66 1.36 14.30 14.61
CA LYS A 66 2.27 13.18 14.88
C LYS A 66 1.62 12.24 15.89
N CYS A 67 1.73 10.94 15.64
CA CYS A 67 1.19 9.90 16.49
C CYS A 67 2.10 8.67 16.45
N ALA A 68 1.95 7.79 17.44
CA ALA A 68 2.54 6.45 17.36
C ALA A 68 1.87 5.68 16.20
N ASN A 69 2.67 5.29 15.22
CA ASN A 69 2.21 4.64 14.01
C ASN A 69 3.14 3.46 13.62
N PRO A 70 2.67 2.51 12.78
CA PRO A 70 3.42 1.30 12.48
C PRO A 70 4.35 1.44 11.27
N VAL A 71 4.52 2.62 10.65
CA VAL A 71 5.19 2.76 9.34
C VAL A 71 6.61 2.19 9.36
N THR A 72 7.41 2.51 10.39
CA THR A 72 8.75 1.93 10.58
C THR A 72 8.74 0.41 10.59
N LYS A 73 7.87 -0.20 11.43
CA LYS A 73 7.75 -1.65 11.55
C LYS A 73 7.30 -2.30 10.25
N GLN A 74 6.39 -1.65 9.53
CA GLN A 74 5.88 -2.12 8.24
C GLN A 74 6.97 -2.10 7.16
N PHE A 75 7.79 -1.05 7.13
CA PHE A 75 8.94 -0.95 6.26
C PHE A 75 9.98 -2.04 6.55
N GLU A 76 10.29 -2.28 7.83
CA GLU A 76 11.21 -3.35 8.26
C GLU A 76 10.71 -4.74 7.88
N ILE A 77 9.42 -5.04 8.06
CA ILE A 77 8.83 -6.31 7.63
C ILE A 77 8.89 -6.47 6.11
N GLY A 78 8.60 -5.40 5.35
CA GLY A 78 8.72 -5.43 3.90
C GLY A 78 10.15 -5.77 3.45
N GLN A 79 11.16 -5.18 4.09
CA GLN A 79 12.56 -5.50 3.82
C GLN A 79 12.91 -6.95 4.17
N SER A 80 12.44 -7.47 5.31
CA SER A 80 12.76 -8.83 5.75
C SER A 80 12.18 -9.93 4.86
N ILE A 81 11.03 -9.67 4.21
CA ILE A 81 10.43 -10.59 3.23
C ILE A 81 10.89 -10.34 1.79
N GLY A 82 11.89 -9.47 1.59
CA GLY A 82 12.53 -9.24 0.29
C GLY A 82 11.81 -8.27 -0.65
N VAL A 83 10.92 -7.41 -0.15
CA VAL A 83 10.30 -6.35 -0.96
C VAL A 83 11.39 -5.35 -1.39
N ASN A 84 11.65 -5.29 -2.69
CA ASN A 84 12.62 -4.39 -3.31
C ASN A 84 11.97 -3.31 -4.21
N GLY A 85 10.65 -3.33 -4.35
CA GLY A 85 9.90 -2.41 -5.20
C GLY A 85 8.42 -2.36 -4.82
N THR A 86 7.74 -1.29 -5.20
CA THR A 86 6.30 -1.11 -4.93
C THR A 86 5.53 -0.87 -6.24
N PRO A 87 4.29 -1.36 -6.36
CA PRO A 87 3.60 -2.18 -5.37
C PRO A 87 4.20 -3.60 -5.29
N ALA A 88 4.11 -4.22 -4.12
CA ALA A 88 4.35 -5.64 -3.93
C ALA A 88 3.09 -6.19 -3.25
N ILE A 89 2.47 -7.19 -3.86
CA ILE A 89 1.21 -7.76 -3.38
C ILE A 89 1.54 -9.09 -2.72
N VAL A 90 1.12 -9.27 -1.47
CA VAL A 90 1.26 -10.54 -0.74
C VAL A 90 -0.11 -11.18 -0.67
N LEU A 91 -0.22 -12.41 -1.19
CA LEU A 91 -1.45 -13.20 -1.15
C LEU A 91 -1.61 -13.91 0.20
N ALA A 92 -2.79 -14.50 0.44
CA ALA A 92 -3.11 -15.17 1.71
C ALA A 92 -2.20 -16.37 2.03
N ASP A 93 -1.71 -17.06 0.99
CA ASP A 93 -0.78 -18.18 1.08
C ASP A 93 0.70 -17.76 1.24
N GLY A 94 0.97 -16.44 1.30
CA GLY A 94 2.31 -15.87 1.40
C GLY A 94 3.02 -15.67 0.05
N GLN A 95 2.40 -16.03 -1.09
CA GLN A 95 2.97 -15.74 -2.39
C GLN A 95 3.12 -14.23 -2.60
N VAL A 96 4.30 -13.80 -3.05
CA VAL A 96 4.58 -12.41 -3.40
C VAL A 96 4.46 -12.21 -4.90
N ILE A 97 3.59 -11.29 -5.32
CA ILE A 97 3.49 -10.79 -6.70
C ILE A 97 4.29 -9.47 -6.74
N PRO A 98 5.48 -9.46 -7.36
CA PRO A 98 6.27 -8.25 -7.50
C PRO A 98 5.65 -7.34 -8.57
N GLY A 99 5.55 -6.05 -8.26
CA GLY A 99 5.07 -5.04 -9.18
C GLY A 99 3.54 -5.00 -9.32
N TYR A 100 3.10 -4.13 -10.23
CA TYR A 100 1.68 -3.97 -10.53
C TYR A 100 1.19 -5.09 -11.46
N GLN A 101 -0.01 -5.58 -11.17
CA GLN A 101 -0.81 -6.41 -12.06
C GLN A 101 -2.22 -5.83 -12.10
N PRO A 102 -2.92 -5.89 -13.26
CA PRO A 102 -4.31 -5.44 -13.34
C PRO A 102 -5.23 -6.23 -12.41
N ALA A 103 -6.30 -5.59 -11.93
CA ALA A 103 -7.25 -6.18 -10.99
C ALA A 103 -7.79 -7.57 -11.39
N PRO A 104 -8.13 -7.85 -12.67
CA PRO A 104 -8.55 -9.21 -13.07
C PRO A 104 -7.47 -10.27 -12.83
N GLN A 105 -6.19 -9.94 -13.05
CA GLN A 105 -5.07 -10.85 -12.86
C GLN A 105 -4.78 -11.06 -11.36
N VAL A 106 -4.76 -9.98 -10.59
CA VAL A 106 -4.62 -10.06 -9.12
C VAL A 106 -5.77 -10.89 -8.54
N ALA A 107 -7.00 -10.67 -9.02
CA ALA A 107 -8.16 -11.40 -8.55
C ALA A 107 -8.10 -12.89 -8.83
N LYS A 108 -7.69 -13.28 -10.04
CA LYS A 108 -7.48 -14.67 -10.40
C LYS A 108 -6.50 -15.35 -9.44
N LEU A 109 -5.39 -14.70 -9.13
CA LEU A 109 -4.35 -15.23 -8.24
C LEU A 109 -4.85 -15.28 -6.79
N ALA A 110 -5.41 -14.19 -6.28
CA ALA A 110 -5.90 -14.08 -4.90
C ALA A 110 -7.01 -15.09 -4.58
N LEU A 111 -7.90 -15.39 -5.54
CA LEU A 111 -8.96 -16.40 -5.35
C LEU A 111 -8.44 -17.84 -5.42
N SER A 112 -7.25 -18.05 -5.98
CA SER A 112 -6.59 -19.36 -6.07
C SER A 112 -5.69 -19.64 -4.85
N ALA A 113 -5.17 -18.60 -4.20
CA ALA A 113 -4.41 -18.66 -2.96
C ALA A 113 -5.35 -18.85 -1.76
N LYS A 114 -5.39 -20.07 -1.20
CA LYS A 114 -6.20 -20.42 -0.03
C LYS A 114 -5.31 -20.87 1.12
#